data_AF-A0A377ZSH4-F1
#
_entry.id   AF-A0A377ZSH4-F1
#
_cell.length_a   1.000
_cell.length_b   1.000
_cell.length_c   1.000
_cell.angle_alpha   90.00
_cell.angle_beta   90.00
_cell.angle_gamma   90.00
#
_symmetry.space_group_name_H-M   'P 1'
#
loop_
_entity.id
_entity.type
_entity.pdbx_description
1 polymer ?
#
loop_
_entity_poly.entity_id
_entity_poly.type
_entity_poly.pdbx_seq_one_letter_code
_entity_poly.pdbx_strand_id
1 'polypeptide(L)'
;MTDRIIALCILCLVFGLPLGVAAVFTGELILDFVFFWPLFMSVLWITGGLYFWFQLERHWPWGEDTPPPTLPGNPLISILIPCFNEEKNARETISAALAQRYANLEVIAINDGSSDNTAQVLQQLAQESRGCG
;
A
#
# COMPACT_ATOMS: atom_id res chain seq x y z
N MET A 1 60.49 -7.25 29.99
CA MET A 1 60.20 -7.74 28.62
C MET A 1 58.73 -8.15 28.49
N THR A 2 58.19 -8.85 29.49
CA THR A 2 56.78 -9.22 29.63
C THR A 2 55.80 -8.05 29.47
N ASP A 3 56.08 -6.90 30.07
CA ASP A 3 55.13 -5.76 30.06
C ASP A 3 54.92 -5.17 28.67
N ARG A 4 55.95 -5.21 27.81
CA ARG A 4 55.85 -4.74 26.42
C ARG A 4 55.05 -5.70 25.53
N ILE A 5 55.11 -7.00 25.82
CA ILE A 5 54.33 -8.03 25.14
C ILE A 5 52.87 -7.91 25.56
N ILE A 6 52.61 -7.72 26.86
CA ILE A 6 51.25 -7.51 27.38
C ILE A 6 50.63 -6.25 26.78
N ALA A 7 51.37 -5.13 26.72
CA ALA A 7 50.92 -3.91 26.08
C ALA A 7 50.61 -4.09 24.59
N LEU A 8 51.42 -4.87 23.86
CA LEU A 8 51.18 -5.20 22.46
C LEU A 8 49.93 -6.07 22.28
N CYS A 9 49.74 -7.08 23.12
CA CYS A 9 48.54 -7.93 23.09
C CYS A 9 47.27 -7.13 23.38
N ILE A 10 47.32 -6.23 24.38
CA ILE A 10 46.20 -5.33 24.70
C ILE A 10 45.93 -4.38 23.52
N LEU A 11 46.97 -3.82 22.90
CA LEU A 11 46.84 -2.96 21.74
C LEU A 11 46.19 -3.70 20.55
N CYS A 12 46.66 -4.91 20.25
CA CYS A 12 46.08 -5.75 19.20
C CYS A 12 44.63 -6.14 19.48
N LEU A 13 44.26 -6.38 20.74
CA LEU A 13 42.87 -6.64 21.12
C LEU A 13 41.98 -5.40 21.00
N VAL A 14 42.45 -4.27 21.53
CA VAL A 14 41.69 -3.01 21.58
C VAL A 14 41.48 -2.41 20.20
N PHE A 15 42.45 -2.52 19.28
CA PHE A 15 42.33 -1.98 17.93
C PHE A 15 41.97 -3.02 16.88
N GLY A 16 42.44 -4.27 17.01
CA GLY A 16 42.18 -5.32 16.03
C GLY A 16 40.77 -5.90 16.10
N LEU A 17 40.17 -5.98 17.29
CA LEU A 17 38.81 -6.50 17.44
C LEU A 17 37.74 -5.55 16.86
N PRO A 18 37.77 -4.23 17.09
CA PRO A 18 36.82 -3.30 16.46
C PRO A 18 37.03 -3.17 14.96
N LEU A 19 38.27 -3.20 14.45
CA LEU A 19 38.55 -3.21 13.02
C LEU A 19 38.11 -4.52 12.36
N GLY A 20 38.29 -5.66 13.03
CA GLY A 20 37.83 -6.97 12.56
C GLY A 20 36.31 -7.11 12.60
N VAL A 21 35.66 -6.63 13.66
CA VAL A 21 34.19 -6.60 13.76
C VAL A 21 33.62 -5.62 12.74
N ALA A 22 34.21 -4.43 12.57
CA ALA A 22 33.81 -3.50 11.51
C ALA A 22 34.02 -4.10 10.12
N ALA A 23 35.10 -4.86 9.89
CA ALA A 23 35.34 -5.62 8.65
C ALA A 23 34.32 -6.74 8.42
N VAL A 24 33.91 -7.49 9.45
CA VAL A 24 32.82 -8.47 9.34
C VAL A 24 31.45 -7.77 9.19
N PHE A 25 31.30 -6.56 9.72
CA PHE A 25 30.15 -5.67 9.53
C PHE A 25 30.29 -4.73 8.33
N THR A 26 31.24 -4.97 7.41
CA THR A 26 31.39 -4.15 6.20
C THR A 26 30.64 -4.76 5.02
N GLY A 27 30.29 -3.90 4.06
CA GLY A 27 30.02 -4.20 2.64
C GLY A 27 29.28 -5.48 2.31
N GLU A 28 29.92 -6.63 2.50
CA GLU A 28 29.36 -7.96 2.30
C GLU A 28 28.05 -8.21 3.05
N LEU A 29 27.89 -7.81 4.32
CA LEU A 29 26.58 -7.96 4.99
C LEU A 29 25.47 -7.12 4.33
N ILE A 30 25.82 -5.93 3.84
CA ILE A 30 24.88 -5.06 3.13
C ILE A 30 24.59 -5.63 1.75
N LEU A 31 25.60 -6.15 1.05
CA LEU A 31 25.45 -6.79 -0.26
C LEU A 31 24.63 -8.08 -0.14
N ASP A 32 24.94 -8.94 0.82
CA ASP A 32 24.15 -10.14 1.13
C ASP A 32 22.71 -9.76 1.45
N PHE A 33 22.49 -8.75 2.29
CA PHE A 33 21.14 -8.24 2.52
C PHE A 33 20.47 -7.80 1.22
N VAL A 34 21.12 -6.96 0.41
CA VAL A 34 20.56 -6.45 -0.85
C VAL A 34 20.30 -7.58 -1.87
N PHE A 35 21.14 -8.61 -1.92
CA PHE A 35 21.00 -9.75 -2.83
C PHE A 35 19.94 -10.76 -2.36
N PHE A 36 19.92 -11.11 -1.06
CA PHE A 36 19.02 -12.13 -0.52
C PHE A 36 17.65 -11.58 -0.13
N TRP A 37 17.53 -10.28 0.14
CA TRP A 37 16.26 -9.66 0.51
C TRP A 37 15.17 -9.80 -0.56
N PRO A 38 15.43 -9.54 -1.86
CA PRO A 38 14.44 -9.80 -2.92
C PRO A 38 14.03 -11.27 -3.03
N LEU A 39 14.96 -12.21 -2.82
CA LEU A 39 14.68 -13.63 -2.86
C LEU A 39 13.75 -14.03 -1.70
N PHE A 40 14.09 -13.59 -0.48
CA PHE A 40 13.26 -13.78 0.70
C PHE A 40 11.86 -13.20 0.52
N MET A 41 11.78 -11.94 0.06
CA MET A 41 10.51 -11.28 -0.22
C MET A 41 9.71 -12.04 -1.29
N SER A 42 10.34 -12.51 -2.37
CA SER A 42 9.66 -13.28 -3.41
C SER A 42 9.03 -14.55 -2.85
N VAL A 43 9.76 -15.30 -2.00
CA VAL A 43 9.21 -16.48 -1.33
C VAL A 43 8.03 -16.10 -0.43
N LEU A 44 8.15 -15.03 0.35
CA LEU A 44 7.06 -14.55 1.22
C LEU A 44 5.82 -14.16 0.40
N TRP A 45 5.97 -13.39 -0.67
CA TRP A 45 4.86 -12.97 -1.52
C TRP A 45 4.23 -14.13 -2.30
N ILE A 46 5.04 -15.06 -2.83
CA ILE A 46 4.53 -16.24 -3.54
C ILE A 46 3.77 -17.15 -2.57
N THR A 47 4.33 -17.43 -1.39
CA THR A 47 3.67 -18.27 -0.39
C THR A 47 2.40 -17.61 0.14
N GLY A 48 2.42 -16.30 0.39
CA GLY A 48 1.24 -15.52 0.77
C GLY A 48 0.15 -15.53 -0.30
N GLY A 49 0.53 -15.35 -1.57
CA GLY A 49 -0.38 -15.41 -2.72
C GLY A 49 -0.98 -16.81 -2.90
N LEU A 50 -0.17 -17.86 -2.79
CA LEU A 50 -0.66 -19.25 -2.83
C LEU A 50 -1.60 -19.52 -1.67
N TYR A 51 -1.24 -19.14 -0.44
CA TYR A 51 -2.09 -19.29 0.74
C TYR A 51 -3.43 -18.57 0.56
N PHE A 52 -3.39 -17.30 0.13
CA PHE A 52 -4.59 -16.51 -0.16
C PHE A 52 -5.45 -17.18 -1.23
N TRP A 53 -4.84 -17.67 -2.30
CA TRP A 53 -5.55 -18.36 -3.37
C TRP A 53 -6.23 -19.64 -2.88
N PHE A 54 -5.50 -20.48 -2.14
CA PHE A 54 -6.04 -21.75 -1.61
C PHE A 54 -7.16 -21.51 -0.60
N GLN A 55 -7.03 -20.50 0.26
CA GLN A 55 -7.97 -20.26 1.35
C GLN A 55 -9.16 -19.43 0.93
N LEU A 56 -8.91 -18.32 0.23
CA LEU A 56 -9.93 -17.33 -0.07
C LEU A 56 -10.46 -17.49 -1.50
N GLU A 57 -9.59 -17.37 -2.49
CA GLU A 57 -10.02 -17.21 -3.88
C GLU A 57 -10.65 -18.49 -4.45
N ARG A 58 -10.11 -19.66 -4.08
CA ARG A 58 -10.63 -20.96 -4.54
C ARG A 58 -12.04 -21.28 -4.04
N HIS A 59 -12.40 -20.78 -2.86
CA HIS A 59 -13.72 -21.02 -2.25
C HIS A 59 -14.73 -19.93 -2.60
N TRP A 60 -14.26 -18.81 -3.14
CA TRP A 60 -15.15 -17.74 -3.56
C TRP A 60 -15.85 -18.15 -4.86
N PRO A 61 -17.18 -18.05 -4.92
CA PRO A 61 -17.94 -18.37 -6.12
C PRO A 61 -17.72 -17.23 -7.13
N TRP A 62 -16.61 -17.25 -7.85
CA TRP A 62 -16.40 -16.40 -9.02
C TRP A 62 -16.89 -17.15 -10.26
N GLY A 63 -18.01 -16.70 -10.83
CA GLY A 63 -18.53 -17.24 -12.08
C GLY A 63 -19.69 -16.40 -12.60
N GLU A 64 -19.89 -16.35 -13.93
CA GLU A 64 -21.02 -15.63 -14.55
C GLU A 64 -22.37 -16.14 -14.02
N ASP A 65 -22.42 -17.41 -13.60
CA ASP A 65 -23.62 -18.06 -13.06
C ASP A 65 -23.85 -17.84 -11.56
N THR A 66 -22.95 -17.12 -10.88
CA THR A 66 -23.07 -16.88 -9.43
C THR A 66 -23.97 -15.67 -9.19
N PRO A 67 -25.17 -15.85 -8.62
CA PRO A 67 -26.05 -14.72 -8.39
C PRO A 67 -25.42 -13.79 -7.35
N PRO A 68 -25.49 -12.46 -7.53
CA PRO A 68 -25.00 -11.54 -6.53
C PRO A 68 -25.72 -11.79 -5.20
N PRO A 69 -25.02 -11.61 -4.05
CA PRO A 69 -25.64 -11.79 -2.75
C PRO A 69 -26.89 -10.91 -2.63
N THR A 70 -28.01 -11.50 -2.21
CA THR A 70 -29.25 -10.76 -2.02
C THR A 70 -29.14 -9.91 -0.76
N LEU A 71 -28.98 -8.60 -0.94
CA LEU A 71 -28.95 -7.65 0.17
C LEU A 71 -30.38 -7.26 0.54
N PRO A 72 -30.84 -7.52 1.77
CA PRO A 72 -32.19 -7.14 2.18
C PRO A 72 -32.32 -5.61 2.23
N GLY A 73 -33.40 -5.09 1.65
CA GLY A 73 -33.81 -3.69 1.86
C GLY A 73 -33.03 -2.63 1.10
N ASN A 74 -32.28 -2.98 0.03
CA ASN A 74 -31.53 -2.04 -0.81
C ASN A 74 -30.69 -1.06 0.05
N PRO A 75 -29.72 -1.57 0.83
CA PRO A 75 -28.97 -0.76 1.79
C PRO A 75 -28.28 0.43 1.11
N LEU A 76 -28.05 1.51 1.84
CA LEU A 76 -27.27 2.63 1.33
C LEU A 76 -25.83 2.17 1.04
N ILE A 77 -25.36 2.42 -0.18
CA ILE A 77 -23.97 2.19 -0.57
C ILE A 77 -23.26 3.53 -0.69
N SER A 78 -22.14 3.66 0.01
CA SER A 78 -21.28 4.85 -0.03
C SER A 78 -20.04 4.59 -0.89
N ILE A 79 -19.90 5.34 -1.99
CA ILE A 79 -18.68 5.35 -2.80
C ILE A 79 -17.79 6.50 -2.32
N LEU A 80 -16.65 6.16 -1.73
CA LEU A 80 -15.64 7.13 -1.31
C LEU A 80 -14.62 7.31 -2.44
N ILE A 81 -14.45 8.55 -2.89
CA ILE A 81 -13.53 8.90 -3.98
C ILE A 81 -12.48 9.88 -3.42
N PRO A 82 -11.26 9.44 -3.09
CA PRO A 82 -10.17 10.35 -2.78
C PRO A 82 -9.74 11.09 -4.04
N CYS A 83 -9.51 12.39 -3.93
CA CYS A 83 -9.12 13.26 -5.04
C CYS A 83 -7.90 14.08 -4.62
N PHE A 84 -6.76 13.82 -5.29
CA PHE A 84 -5.56 14.64 -5.19
C PHE A 84 -5.09 15.04 -6.59
N ASN A 85 -5.22 16.34 -6.91
CA ASN A 85 -4.92 16.90 -8.22
C ASN A 85 -5.69 16.24 -9.38
N GLU A 86 -7.00 16.09 -9.20
CA GLU A 86 -7.92 15.42 -10.13
C GLU A 86 -8.83 16.39 -10.90
N GLU A 87 -8.45 17.66 -11.10
CA GLU A 87 -9.31 18.67 -11.72
C GLU A 87 -9.91 18.24 -13.08
N LYS A 88 -9.19 17.39 -13.84
CA LYS A 88 -9.60 16.91 -15.17
C LYS A 88 -10.49 15.67 -15.11
N ASN A 89 -10.28 14.80 -14.13
CA ASN A 89 -10.91 13.47 -14.07
C ASN A 89 -12.08 13.41 -13.09
N ALA A 90 -12.12 14.31 -12.10
CA ALA A 90 -13.11 14.28 -11.02
C ALA A 90 -14.55 14.29 -11.56
N ARG A 91 -14.82 15.11 -12.59
CA ARG A 91 -16.17 15.21 -13.19
C ARG A 91 -16.60 13.91 -13.86
N GLU A 92 -15.75 13.31 -14.68
CA GLU A 92 -16.06 12.03 -15.35
C GLU A 92 -16.26 10.92 -14.33
N THR A 93 -15.32 10.80 -13.38
CA THR A 93 -15.32 9.75 -12.36
C THR A 93 -16.55 9.81 -11.46
N ILE A 94 -16.87 11.00 -10.94
CA ILE A 94 -18.04 11.20 -10.06
C ILE A 94 -19.34 10.99 -10.83
N SER A 95 -19.42 11.46 -12.08
CA SER A 95 -20.61 11.25 -12.91
C SER A 95 -20.84 9.76 -13.21
N ALA A 96 -19.77 9.01 -13.47
CA ALA A 96 -19.84 7.55 -13.68
C ALA A 96 -20.24 6.80 -12.39
N ALA A 97 -19.78 7.27 -11.22
CA ALA A 97 -20.18 6.72 -9.93
C ALA A 97 -21.66 7.02 -9.59
N LEU A 98 -22.17 8.19 -9.98
CA LEU A 98 -23.59 8.53 -9.82
C LEU A 98 -24.50 7.82 -10.83
N ALA A 99 -23.98 7.44 -12.00
CA ALA A 99 -24.74 6.76 -13.05
C ALA A 99 -24.94 5.25 -12.81
N GLN A 100 -24.60 4.74 -11.62
CA GLN A 100 -24.81 3.33 -11.27
C GLN A 100 -26.29 2.97 -11.23
N ARG A 101 -26.63 1.73 -11.59
CA ARG A 101 -28.03 1.25 -11.58
C ARG A 101 -28.60 1.03 -10.18
N TYR A 102 -27.81 1.24 -9.14
CA TYR A 102 -28.19 1.00 -7.75
C TYR A 102 -28.87 2.23 -7.17
N ALA A 103 -30.12 2.08 -6.71
CA ALA A 103 -30.98 3.21 -6.40
C ALA A 103 -30.61 3.97 -5.10
N ASN A 104 -29.99 3.29 -4.12
CA ASN A 104 -29.71 3.88 -2.80
C ASN A 104 -28.19 4.10 -2.65
N LEU A 105 -27.68 5.10 -3.35
CA LEU A 105 -26.25 5.35 -3.48
C LEU A 105 -25.90 6.78 -3.05
N GLU A 106 -24.80 6.93 -2.32
CA GLU A 106 -24.15 8.20 -2.07
C GLU A 106 -22.71 8.19 -2.59
N VAL A 107 -22.24 9.33 -3.08
CA VAL A 107 -20.85 9.52 -3.51
C VAL A 107 -20.22 10.61 -2.65
N ILE A 108 -19.14 10.26 -1.96
CA ILE A 108 -18.39 11.15 -1.07
C ILE A 108 -17.01 11.39 -1.70
N ALA A 109 -16.86 12.56 -2.33
CA ALA A 109 -15.56 12.99 -2.85
C ALA A 109 -14.74 13.68 -1.75
N ILE A 110 -13.50 13.23 -1.55
CA ILE A 110 -12.61 13.70 -0.48
C ILE A 110 -11.42 14.38 -1.13
N ASN A 111 -11.30 15.70 -0.97
CA ASN A 111 -10.11 16.41 -1.42
C ASN A 111 -8.95 16.19 -0.43
N ASP A 112 -7.91 15.47 -0.86
CA ASP A 112 -6.75 15.11 -0.05
C ASP A 112 -5.62 16.15 -0.15
N GLY A 113 -5.96 17.43 -0.01
CA GLY A 113 -4.98 18.53 -0.05
C GLY A 113 -4.48 18.89 -1.46
N SER A 114 -5.34 18.79 -2.47
CA SER A 114 -4.99 19.19 -3.85
C SER A 114 -4.51 20.64 -3.94
N SER A 115 -3.54 20.88 -4.83
CA SER A 115 -2.99 22.21 -5.14
C SER A 115 -3.57 22.83 -6.42
N ASP A 116 -4.36 22.07 -7.17
CA ASP A 116 -5.03 22.49 -8.40
C ASP A 116 -6.51 22.90 -8.15
N ASN A 117 -7.31 22.99 -9.21
CA ASN A 117 -8.71 23.38 -9.10
C ASN A 117 -9.66 22.24 -8.69
N THR A 118 -9.15 21.09 -8.22
CA THR A 118 -9.98 19.95 -7.79
C THR A 118 -11.08 20.38 -6.82
N ALA A 119 -10.74 21.19 -5.80
CA ALA A 119 -11.73 21.66 -4.82
C ALA A 119 -12.91 22.42 -5.47
N GLN A 120 -12.62 23.27 -6.47
CA GLN A 120 -13.65 24.03 -7.18
C GLN A 120 -14.53 23.10 -8.01
N VAL A 121 -13.93 22.14 -8.71
CA VAL A 121 -14.67 21.14 -9.51
C VAL A 121 -15.59 20.31 -8.62
N LEU A 122 -15.08 19.82 -7.48
CA LEU A 122 -15.89 19.07 -6.51
C LEU A 122 -17.05 19.91 -5.95
N GLN A 123 -16.80 21.19 -5.67
CA GLN A 123 -17.85 22.09 -5.18
C GLN A 123 -18.94 22.35 -6.22
N GLN A 124 -18.57 22.51 -7.50
CA GLN A 124 -19.52 22.63 -8.61
C GLN A 124 -20.38 21.36 -8.73
N LEU A 125 -19.75 20.18 -8.73
CA LEU A 125 -20.46 18.90 -8.80
C LEU A 125 -21.43 18.72 -7.63
N ALA A 126 -21.04 19.09 -6.42
CA ALA A 126 -21.90 19.04 -5.25
C ALA A 126 -23.12 19.96 -5.35
N GLN A 127 -23.01 21.12 -6.02
CA GLN A 127 -24.13 22.02 -6.27
C GLN A 127 -25.08 21.48 -7.33
N GLU A 128 -24.54 21.00 -8.45
CA GLU A 128 -25.30 20.36 -9.54
C GLU A 128 -26.14 19.18 -9.02
N SER A 129 -25.55 18.37 -8.13
CA SER A 129 -26.19 17.19 -7.54
C SER A 129 -27.35 17.52 -6.60
N ARG A 130 -27.34 18.69 -5.95
CA ARG A 130 -28.40 19.12 -5.01
C ARG A 130 -29.62 19.73 -5.71
N GLY A 131 -29.48 20.18 -6.97
CA GLY A 131 -30.55 20.80 -7.74
C GLY A 131 -31.50 19.83 -8.45
N CYS A 132 -31.18 18.54 -8.46
CA CYS A 132 -31.95 17.48 -9.14
C CYS A 132 -32.81 16.64 -8.17
N GLY A 133 -33.22 17.21 -7.03
CA GLY A 133 -34.11 16.57 -6.04
C GLY A 133 -35.59 16.83 -6.30
#